data_AF-A0A9X5BKC6-F1
#
_entry.id   AF-A0A9X5BKC6-F1
#
_cell.length_a   1.000
_cell.length_b   1.000
_cell.length_c   1.000
_cell.angle_alpha   90.00
_cell.angle_beta   90.00
_cell.angle_gamma   90.00
#
_symmetry.space_group_name_H-M   'P 1'
#
loop_
_entity.id
_entity.type
_entity.pdbx_description
1 polymer ?
#
loop_
_entity_poly.entity_id
_entity_poly.type
_entity_poly.pdbx_seq_one_letter_code
_entity_poly.pdbx_strand_id
1 'polypeptide(L)'
;MTMKRFMVYLDDGDNVYKLAIPAKDEKTAREYVQGNGEVIAVKEVEAKDLISAERVAQALKNANFGKYEIDFITRALQEINICE
;
A
#
# COMPACT_ATOMS: atom_id res chain seq x y z
N MET A 1 12.83 -9.11 2.35
CA MET A 1 13.03 -8.05 1.33
C MET A 1 12.10 -6.92 1.72
N THR A 2 12.62 -5.71 1.96
CA THR A 2 11.82 -4.56 2.37
C THR A 2 10.96 -4.08 1.20
N MET A 3 9.63 -3.98 1.36
CA MET A 3 8.80 -3.36 0.33
C MET A 3 9.01 -1.85 0.34
N LYS A 4 9.04 -1.28 -0.87
CA LYS A 4 8.96 0.16 -1.10
C LYS A 4 7.51 0.56 -1.32
N ARG A 5 7.23 1.85 -1.16
CA ARG A 5 5.92 2.44 -1.42
C ARG A 5 5.98 3.18 -2.73
N PHE A 6 5.05 2.90 -3.63
CA PHE A 6 4.92 3.61 -4.89
C PHE A 6 3.55 4.27 -4.98
N MET A 7 3.51 5.50 -5.47
CA MET A 7 2.31 6.10 -6.00
C MET A 7 2.34 5.93 -7.52
N VAL A 8 1.43 5.12 -8.04
CA VAL A 8 1.30 4.84 -9.48
C VAL A 8 0.12 5.64 -10.02
N TYR A 9 0.35 6.44 -11.05
CA TYR A 9 -0.65 7.26 -11.70
C TYR A 9 -1.08 6.58 -13.00
N LEU A 10 -2.39 6.44 -13.18
CA LEU A 10 -3.03 5.74 -14.28
C LEU A 10 -3.99 6.68 -15.01
N ASP A 11 -4.05 6.50 -16.32
CA ASP A 11 -5.07 7.07 -17.20
C ASP A 11 -5.83 5.93 -17.87
N ASP A 12 -7.14 5.83 -17.65
CA ASP A 12 -7.98 4.79 -18.25
C ASP A 12 -8.68 5.24 -19.55
N GLY A 13 -8.39 6.47 -20.02
CA GLY A 13 -9.01 7.10 -21.19
C GLY A 13 -10.18 8.02 -20.85
N ASP A 14 -10.80 7.85 -19.68
CA ASP A 14 -11.89 8.70 -19.19
C ASP A 14 -11.44 9.54 -17.97
N ASN A 15 -10.61 8.95 -17.11
CA ASN A 15 -10.18 9.50 -15.83
C ASN A 15 -8.69 9.29 -15.59
N VAL A 16 -8.10 10.22 -14.83
CA VAL A 16 -6.75 10.09 -14.28
C VAL A 16 -6.83 9.90 -12.77
N TYR A 17 -6.22 8.83 -12.27
CA TYR A 17 -6.24 8.49 -10.85
C TYR A 17 -4.89 7.91 -10.39
N LYS A 18 -4.75 7.71 -9.07
CA LYS A 18 -3.51 7.22 -8.45
C LYS A 18 -3.76 6.09 -7.47
N LEU A 19 -2.84 5.13 -7.41
CA LEU A 19 -2.87 3.98 -6.53
C LEU A 19 -1.59 3.92 -5.68
N ALA A 20 -1.75 3.63 -4.38
CA ALA A 20 -0.63 3.36 -3.49
C ALA A 20 -0.30 1.86 -3.51
N ILE A 21 0.86 1.50 -4.05
CA ILE A 21 1.27 0.12 -4.28
C ILE A 21 2.52 -0.21 -3.45
N PRO A 22 2.47 -1.20 -2.54
CA PRO A 22 3.67 -1.77 -1.95
C PRO A 22 4.34 -2.71 -2.96
N ALA A 23 5.59 -2.45 -3.33
CA ALA A 23 6.32 -3.27 -4.29
C ALA A 23 7.83 -3.28 -4.01
N LYS A 24 8.54 -4.28 -4.55
CA LYS A 24 10.00 -4.38 -4.38
C LYS A 24 10.76 -3.32 -5.17
N ASP A 25 10.21 -2.93 -6.33
CA ASP A 25 10.76 -1.96 -7.26
C ASP A 25 9.63 -1.37 -8.12
N GLU A 26 9.96 -0.34 -8.92
CA GLU A 26 9.02 0.32 -9.82
C GLU A 26 8.44 -0.65 -10.86
N LYS A 27 9.24 -1.59 -11.35
CA LYS A 27 8.78 -2.58 -12.36
C LYS A 27 7.63 -3.41 -11.80
N THR A 28 7.81 -3.98 -10.62
CA THR A 28 6.80 -4.78 -9.93
C THR A 28 5.55 -3.94 -9.63
N ALA A 29 5.72 -2.65 -9.29
CA ALA A 29 4.58 -1.74 -9.07
C ALA A 29 3.76 -1.50 -10.34
N ARG A 30 4.42 -1.37 -11.51
CA ARG A 30 3.77 -1.24 -12.81
C ARG A 30 3.03 -2.52 -13.21
N GLU A 31 3.66 -3.67 -13.01
CA GLU A 31 3.04 -4.98 -13.29
C GLU A 31 1.77 -5.20 -12.46
N TYR A 32 1.75 -4.75 -11.19
CA TYR A 32 0.59 -4.89 -10.30
C TYR A 32 -0.68 -4.20 -10.83
N VAL A 33 -0.53 -3.11 -11.58
CA VAL A 33 -1.66 -2.32 -12.08
C VAL A 33 -1.95 -2.55 -13.57
N GLN A 34 -1.28 -3.53 -14.18
CA GLN A 34 -1.45 -3.83 -15.60
C GLN A 34 -2.91 -4.18 -15.91
N GLY A 35 -3.47 -3.57 -16.96
CA GLY A 35 -4.86 -3.77 -17.37
C GLY A 35 -5.85 -2.77 -16.76
N ASN A 36 -5.41 -1.91 -15.84
CA ASN A 36 -6.26 -0.86 -15.25
C ASN A 36 -6.13 0.51 -15.96
N GLY A 37 -5.43 0.57 -17.10
CA GLY A 37 -5.14 1.80 -17.84
C GLY A 37 -3.66 1.95 -18.18
N GLU A 38 -3.30 3.08 -18.78
CA GLU A 38 -1.93 3.44 -19.09
C GLU A 38 -1.22 4.04 -17.86
N VAL A 39 -0.04 3.52 -17.52
CA VAL A 39 0.77 4.07 -16.43
C VAL A 39 1.51 5.32 -16.91
N ILE A 40 0.99 6.50 -16.53
CA ILE A 40 1.54 7.79 -16.93
C ILE A 40 2.68 8.28 -16.02
N ALA A 41 2.73 7.84 -14.75
CA ALA A 41 3.83 8.15 -13.84
C ALA A 41 3.93 7.14 -12.70
N VAL A 42 5.14 6.93 -12.18
CA VAL A 42 5.38 6.22 -10.92
C VAL A 42 6.31 7.03 -10.05
N LYS A 43 5.99 7.15 -8.77
CA LYS A 43 6.81 7.85 -7.78
C LYS A 43 7.03 6.97 -6.57
N GLU A 44 8.29 6.70 -6.24
CA GLU A 44 8.63 6.13 -4.93
C GLU A 44 8.29 7.16 -3.83
N VAL A 45 7.59 6.73 -2.79
CA VAL A 45 7.17 7.56 -1.67
C VAL A 45 8.14 7.33 -0.53
N GLU A 46 8.79 8.41 -0.07
CA GLU A 46 9.74 8.35 1.03
C GLU A 46 9.10 7.84 2.31
N ALA A 47 9.91 7.16 3.12
CA ALA A 47 9.42 6.39 4.23
C ALA A 47 8.99 7.19 5.48
N LYS A 48 9.03 8.53 5.40
CA LYS A 48 8.98 9.45 6.55
C LYS A 48 7.67 9.37 7.34
N ASP A 49 6.62 8.83 6.73
CA ASP A 49 5.30 8.64 7.34
C ASP A 49 4.90 7.15 7.29
N LEU A 50 5.62 6.28 8.00
CA LEU A 50 5.14 4.91 8.21
C LEU A 50 3.81 4.94 8.96
N ILE A 51 2.89 4.06 8.56
CA ILE A 51 1.62 3.95 9.24
C ILE A 51 1.89 3.30 10.60
N SER A 52 1.49 3.90 11.70
CA SER A 52 1.63 3.26 13.02
C SER A 52 0.76 2.00 13.09
N ALA A 53 1.36 0.86 13.42
CA ALA A 53 0.66 -0.40 13.62
C ALA A 53 -0.37 -0.30 14.75
N GLU A 54 -0.09 0.50 15.79
CA GLU A 54 -1.04 0.80 16.86
C GLU A 54 -2.27 1.55 16.33
N ARG A 55 -2.06 2.55 15.47
CA ARG A 55 -3.18 3.29 14.84
C ARG A 55 -4.02 2.37 13.95
N VAL A 56 -3.39 1.44 13.22
CA VAL A 56 -4.12 0.43 12.44
C VAL A 56 -4.91 -0.49 13.36
N ALA A 57 -4.30 -1.02 14.41
CA ALA A 57 -4.97 -1.89 15.39
C ALA A 57 -6.18 -1.19 16.03
N GLN A 58 -6.03 0.08 16.40
CA GLN A 58 -7.11 0.88 16.98
C GLN A 58 -8.24 1.15 15.98
N ALA A 59 -7.92 1.44 14.72
CA ALA A 59 -8.92 1.63 13.67
C ALA A 59 -9.71 0.33 13.40
N LEU A 60 -9.02 -0.81 13.30
CA LEU A 60 -9.65 -2.12 13.12
C LEU A 60 -10.52 -2.50 14.33
N LYS A 61 -10.05 -2.23 15.55
CA LYS A 61 -10.83 -2.43 16.77
C LYS A 61 -12.10 -1.57 16.77
N ASN A 62 -12.02 -0.30 16.37
CA ASN A 62 -13.19 0.57 16.25
C ASN A 62 -14.17 0.10 15.17
N ALA A 63 -13.70 -0.63 14.17
CA ALA A 63 -14.51 -1.30 13.16
C ALA A 63 -15.03 -2.69 13.61
N ASN A 64 -14.88 -3.05 14.88
CA ASN A 64 -15.33 -4.32 15.49
C ASN A 64 -14.64 -5.59 14.98
N PHE A 65 -13.40 -5.50 14.47
CA PHE A 65 -12.60 -6.68 14.13
C PHE A 65 -12.19 -7.45 15.39
N GLY A 66 -12.11 -8.77 15.28
CA GLY A 66 -11.65 -9.64 16.36
C GLY A 66 -10.13 -9.54 16.58
N LYS A 67 -9.67 -9.88 17.79
CA LYS A 67 -8.24 -9.83 18.15
C LYS A 67 -7.35 -10.62 17.19
N TYR A 68 -7.81 -11.81 16.77
CA TYR A 68 -7.07 -12.65 15.82
C TYR A 68 -6.89 -11.98 14.46
N GLU A 69 -7.93 -11.35 13.93
CA GLU A 69 -7.89 -10.65 12.63
C GLU A 69 -6.98 -9.43 12.70
N ILE A 70 -7.09 -8.65 13.78
CA ILE A 70 -6.24 -7.49 14.04
C ILE A 70 -4.77 -7.92 14.08
N ASP A 71 -4.45 -8.95 14.87
CA ASP A 71 -3.10 -9.48 14.99
C ASP A 71 -2.54 -9.97 13.65
N PHE A 72 -3.36 -10.62 12.82
CA PHE A 72 -2.93 -11.13 11.52
C PHE A 72 -2.65 -9.99 10.53
N ILE A 73 -3.54 -8.99 10.47
CA ILE A 73 -3.40 -7.83 9.59
C ILE A 73 -2.18 -6.99 9.99
N THR A 74 -2.03 -6.65 11.26
CA THR A 74 -0.92 -5.77 11.71
C THR A 74 0.43 -6.45 11.56
N ARG A 75 0.55 -7.75 11.87
CA ARG A 75 1.80 -8.51 11.64
C ARG A 75 2.16 -8.55 10.16
N ALA A 76 1.21 -8.85 9.27
CA ALA A 76 1.48 -8.89 7.83
C ALA A 76 1.97 -7.52 7.32
N LEU A 77 1.34 -6.42 7.77
CA LEU A 77 1.73 -5.06 7.37
C LEU A 77 3.13 -4.66 7.90
N GLN A 78 3.48 -5.08 9.11
CA GLN A 78 4.81 -4.89 9.69
C GLN A 78 5.87 -5.73 8.96
N GLU A 79 5.57 -6.99 8.62
CA GLU A 79 6.48 -7.88 7.87
C GLU A 79 6.86 -7.31 6.49
N ILE A 80 5.93 -6.63 5.83
CA ILE A 80 6.19 -5.95 4.56
C ILE A 80 6.71 -4.51 4.74
N ASN A 81 6.97 -4.07 5.97
CA ASN A 81 7.50 -2.74 6.31
C ASN A 81 6.62 -1.57 5.80
N ILE A 82 5.31 -1.76 5.84
CA ILE A 82 4.32 -0.72 5.52
C ILE A 82 3.85 -0.01 6.80
N CYS A 83 3.84 -0.73 7.93
CA CYS A 83 3.59 -0.17 9.25
C CYS A 83 4.78 -0.38 10.19
N GLU A 84 4.89 0.47 11.21
CA GLU A 84 5.81 0.30 12.35
C GLU A 84 5.07 0.05 13.66
#